data_AF-A0AAZ3QKI1-F1
#
_entry.id   AF-A0AAZ3QKI1-F1
#
_cell.length_a   1.000
_cell.length_b   1.000
_cell.length_c   1.000
_cell.angle_alpha   90.00
_cell.angle_beta   90.00
_cell.angle_gamma   90.00
#
_symmetry.space_group_name_H-M   'P 1'
#
loop_
_entity.id
_entity.type
_entity.pdbx_description
1 polymer ?
#
loop_
_entity_poly.entity_id
_entity_poly.type
_entity_poly.pdbx_seq_one_letter_code
_entity_poly.pdbx_strand_id
1 'polypeptide(L)'
;MNQSAGVAQNVRRYSSDDKDVPDFGPDRNWKGIAISLLVIMVILSLIGLAIVLLSKNDGAKSLGTQLTLDDLFQREFQVHDPDAKWINDEEIIFRSWDGDVFKANTQSNETDLLLKNTTFATFKASKFAVSPDLNFVLLGYDVKQVYRYSFLASYLIYNLHTREVQELNPPEVSDSVLQFASWGVRDQQLVYVFENNIYYQTDVKSSSWRLTSSGQEGVVFNGIADWLYEEEVLHSQVAHWWSPDGSRLAYLNLNDTLVPNMLLPRFTGTLYPRGQLYPYPKVGQVNPTVKLYVVTLDGGSQTTELRPPNSFEKSDYYITMVKW
;
A
#
# COMPACT_ATOMS: atom_id res chain seq x y z
N MET A 1 -50.59 -65.66 -18.13
CA MET A 1 -49.96 -66.10 -19.40
C MET A 1 -48.46 -66.05 -19.21
N ASN A 2 -47.78 -67.15 -19.58
CA ASN A 2 -46.33 -67.39 -19.62
C ASN A 2 -45.61 -67.38 -18.26
N GLN A 3 -44.70 -68.30 -17.94
CA GLN A 3 -44.17 -69.47 -18.63
C GLN A 3 -43.56 -70.37 -17.54
N SER A 4 -43.77 -71.67 -17.66
CA SER A 4 -43.27 -72.72 -16.78
C SER A 4 -42.26 -73.59 -17.54
N ALA A 5 -41.19 -74.01 -16.87
CA ALA A 5 -40.69 -75.39 -16.82
C ALA A 5 -39.25 -75.41 -16.30
N GLY A 6 -39.04 -76.05 -15.15
CA GLY A 6 -37.71 -76.44 -14.69
C GLY A 6 -37.26 -77.75 -15.35
N VAL A 7 -36.13 -78.30 -14.90
CA VAL A 7 -35.93 -79.72 -14.56
C VAL A 7 -34.53 -79.90 -13.97
N ALA A 8 -34.48 -80.85 -13.05
CA ALA A 8 -33.42 -81.23 -12.14
C ALA A 8 -32.22 -81.95 -12.76
N GLN A 9 -31.23 -82.10 -11.88
CA GLN A 9 -29.97 -82.83 -11.95
C GLN A 9 -29.99 -84.16 -12.70
N ASN A 10 -28.84 -84.51 -13.29
CA ASN A 10 -28.43 -85.91 -13.35
C ASN A 10 -26.91 -86.07 -13.26
N VAL A 11 -26.50 -86.92 -12.31
CA VAL A 11 -25.16 -87.44 -12.12
C VAL A 11 -24.97 -88.64 -13.04
N ARG A 12 -23.83 -88.77 -13.72
CA ARG A 12 -23.31 -90.08 -14.17
C ARG A 12 -21.79 -90.12 -14.07
N ARG A 13 -21.31 -90.93 -13.11
CA ARG A 13 -20.07 -91.71 -13.22
C ARG A 13 -20.37 -92.93 -14.09
N TYR A 14 -19.48 -93.31 -15.00
CA TYR A 14 -18.65 -94.52 -14.91
C TYR A 14 -17.98 -94.87 -16.25
N SER A 15 -16.80 -95.47 -16.11
CA SER A 15 -16.22 -96.54 -16.94
C SER A 15 -15.28 -96.17 -18.09
N SER A 16 -14.00 -96.50 -17.85
CA SER A 16 -13.07 -97.25 -18.71
C SER A 16 -13.79 -98.21 -19.70
N ASP A 17 -13.30 -98.48 -20.90
CA ASP A 17 -11.96 -98.93 -21.25
C ASP A 17 -11.70 -98.72 -22.75
N ASP A 18 -10.40 -98.58 -23.04
CA ASP A 18 -9.66 -98.89 -24.28
C ASP A 18 -10.43 -99.24 -25.55
N LYS A 19 -10.13 -98.52 -26.64
CA LYS A 19 -9.31 -99.09 -27.73
C LYS A 19 -8.95 -98.09 -28.84
N ASP A 20 -7.71 -98.26 -29.29
CA ASP A 20 -7.15 -97.96 -30.60
C ASP A 20 -6.63 -96.53 -30.88
N VAL A 21 -5.33 -96.38 -30.57
CA VAL A 21 -4.37 -95.52 -31.28
C VAL A 21 -4.12 -96.14 -32.67
N PRO A 22 -4.11 -95.35 -33.76
CA PRO A 22 -2.86 -95.08 -34.48
C PRO A 22 -2.76 -93.59 -34.85
N ASP A 23 -1.88 -92.85 -34.19
CA ASP A 23 -0.52 -92.51 -34.66
C ASP A 23 -0.49 -91.85 -36.05
N PHE A 24 -0.49 -90.51 -36.02
CA PHE A 24 0.41 -89.71 -36.84
C PHE A 24 0.89 -88.54 -35.98
N GLY A 25 2.11 -88.66 -35.43
CA GLY A 25 2.99 -87.49 -35.28
C GLY A 25 3.26 -86.83 -36.65
N PRO A 26 3.92 -85.65 -36.72
CA PRO A 26 5.07 -85.35 -35.86
C PRO A 26 5.09 -83.92 -35.29
N ASP A 27 5.89 -83.78 -34.23
CA ASP A 27 6.57 -82.55 -33.82
C ASP A 27 5.69 -81.31 -33.61
N ARG A 28 5.03 -81.26 -32.44
CA ARG A 28 4.69 -79.97 -31.85
C ARG A 28 6.02 -79.23 -31.68
N ASN A 29 6.28 -78.26 -32.55
CA ASN A 29 7.56 -77.57 -32.64
C ASN A 29 7.70 -76.64 -31.41
N TRP A 30 7.95 -77.23 -30.25
CA TRP A 30 8.07 -76.56 -28.96
C TRP A 30 9.15 -75.47 -29.00
N LYS A 31 10.18 -75.67 -29.83
CA LYS A 31 11.18 -74.65 -30.13
C LYS A 31 10.56 -73.47 -30.87
N GLY A 32 9.76 -73.70 -31.90
CA GLY A 32 9.02 -72.65 -32.61
C GLY A 32 8.00 -71.92 -31.73
N ILE A 33 7.31 -72.64 -30.84
CA ILE A 33 6.36 -72.05 -29.88
C ILE A 33 7.09 -71.20 -28.84
N ALA A 34 8.21 -71.70 -28.29
CA ALA A 34 9.02 -70.96 -27.34
C ALA A 34 9.63 -69.69 -27.97
N ILE A 35 10.11 -69.78 -29.22
CA ILE A 35 10.60 -68.62 -29.97
C ILE A 35 9.46 -67.62 -30.22
N SER A 36 8.27 -68.09 -30.60
CA SER A 36 7.11 -67.22 -30.84
C SER A 36 6.68 -66.49 -29.56
N LEU A 37 6.65 -67.17 -28.41
CA LEU A 37 6.35 -66.54 -27.11
C LEU A 37 7.41 -65.53 -26.70
N LEU A 38 8.70 -65.81 -26.96
CA LEU A 38 9.79 -64.88 -26.68
C LEU A 38 9.69 -63.63 -27.56
N VAL A 39 9.39 -63.80 -28.85
CA VAL A 39 9.17 -62.68 -29.78
C VAL A 39 7.95 -61.85 -29.36
N ILE A 40 6.85 -62.47 -28.95
CA ILE A 40 5.67 -61.77 -28.44
C ILE A 40 6.02 -60.98 -27.17
N MET A 41 6.75 -61.57 -26.23
CA MET A 41 7.18 -60.88 -25.00
C MET A 41 8.09 -59.68 -25.29
N VAL A 42 9.01 -59.82 -26.25
CA VAL A 42 9.87 -58.71 -26.69
C VAL A 42 9.05 -57.61 -27.36
N ILE A 43 8.10 -57.97 -28.24
CA ILE A 43 7.22 -57.00 -28.90
C ILE A 43 6.34 -56.28 -27.87
N LEU A 44 5.75 -57.00 -26.91
CA LEU A 44 4.94 -56.40 -25.85
C LEU A 44 5.77 -55.49 -24.94
N SER A 45 7.03 -55.87 -24.65
CA SER A 45 7.96 -55.03 -23.91
C SER A 45 8.33 -53.76 -24.69
N LEU A 46 8.56 -53.87 -26.00
CA LEU A 46 8.83 -52.73 -26.88
C LEU A 46 7.61 -51.83 -27.03
N ILE A 47 6.40 -52.38 -27.13
CA ILE A 47 5.15 -51.61 -27.14
C ILE A 47 4.95 -50.91 -25.79
N GLY A 48 5.17 -51.59 -24.68
CA GLY A 48 5.09 -51.00 -23.34
C GLY A 48 6.11 -49.87 -23.16
N LEU A 49 7.35 -50.09 -23.59
CA LEU A 49 8.40 -49.07 -23.58
C LEU A 49 8.05 -47.90 -24.50
N ALA A 50 7.52 -48.16 -25.70
CA ALA A 50 7.07 -47.14 -26.63
C ALA A 50 5.91 -46.33 -26.03
N ILE A 51 4.92 -46.97 -25.38
CA ILE A 51 3.84 -46.27 -24.68
C ILE A 51 4.42 -45.41 -23.56
N VAL A 52 5.36 -45.89 -22.76
CA VAL A 52 5.96 -45.09 -21.68
C VAL A 52 6.77 -43.91 -22.23
N LEU A 53 7.54 -44.13 -23.31
CA LEU A 53 8.34 -43.09 -23.95
C LEU A 53 7.49 -42.05 -24.71
N LEU A 54 6.38 -42.48 -25.32
CA LEU A 54 5.47 -41.62 -26.09
C LEU A 54 4.38 -40.98 -25.22
N SER A 55 3.98 -41.61 -24.11
CA SER A 55 3.02 -41.06 -23.15
C SER A 55 3.63 -39.94 -22.31
N LYS A 56 4.96 -39.91 -22.18
CA LYS A 56 5.68 -38.84 -21.49
C LYS A 56 5.90 -37.63 -22.40
N ASN A 57 4.86 -37.12 -23.08
CA ASN A 57 4.85 -35.68 -23.44
C ASN A 57 3.53 -35.07 -23.93
N ASP A 58 2.37 -35.72 -23.81
CA ASP A 58 1.11 -35.07 -24.17
C ASP A 58 0.56 -34.23 -23.00
N GLY A 59 1.29 -33.14 -22.73
CA GLY A 59 0.71 -31.83 -22.93
C GLY A 59 -0.52 -31.44 -22.12
N ALA A 60 -0.71 -31.96 -20.91
CA ALA A 60 -1.25 -31.10 -19.86
C ALA A 60 -0.18 -30.05 -19.59
N LYS A 61 -0.10 -29.00 -20.44
CA LYS A 61 0.37 -27.70 -19.96
C LYS A 61 -0.46 -27.49 -18.71
N SER A 62 0.14 -27.61 -17.52
CA SER A 62 -0.51 -27.06 -16.35
C SER A 62 -0.77 -25.62 -16.73
N LEU A 63 -2.02 -25.26 -17.02
CA LEU A 63 -2.46 -23.91 -16.74
C LEU A 63 -1.89 -23.67 -15.34
N GLY A 64 -1.00 -22.68 -15.19
CA GLY A 64 -0.37 -22.39 -13.92
C GLY A 64 -1.40 -22.41 -12.79
N THR A 65 -0.95 -22.69 -11.58
CA THR A 65 -1.81 -22.68 -10.39
C THR A 65 -2.78 -21.50 -10.45
N GLN A 66 -4.07 -21.77 -10.30
CA GLN A 66 -5.09 -20.73 -10.34
C GLN A 66 -4.86 -19.75 -9.20
N LEU A 67 -5.07 -18.46 -9.47
CA LEU A 67 -4.97 -17.40 -8.46
C LEU A 67 -5.97 -17.67 -7.34
N THR A 68 -5.46 -17.77 -6.12
CA THR A 68 -6.26 -17.91 -4.90
C THR A 68 -6.42 -16.57 -4.21
N LEU A 69 -7.35 -16.49 -3.24
CA LEU A 69 -7.50 -15.29 -2.42
C LEU A 69 -6.22 -14.97 -1.62
N ASP A 70 -5.51 -16.01 -1.17
CA ASP A 70 -4.28 -15.85 -0.37
C ASP A 70 -3.14 -15.26 -1.19
N ASP A 71 -3.09 -15.55 -2.49
CA ASP A 71 -2.10 -14.98 -3.40
C ASP A 71 -2.18 -13.45 -3.47
N LEU A 72 -3.39 -12.87 -3.36
CA LEU A 72 -3.56 -11.41 -3.37
C LEU A 72 -2.86 -10.69 -2.19
N PHE A 73 -2.57 -11.41 -1.11
CA PHE A 73 -1.89 -10.87 0.07
C PHE A 73 -0.40 -11.18 0.08
N GLN A 74 0.09 -12.01 -0.85
CA GLN A 74 1.51 -12.30 -1.01
C GLN A 74 2.23 -11.10 -1.64
N ARG A 75 3.49 -10.87 -1.24
CA ARG A 75 4.27 -9.70 -1.64
C ARG A 75 4.48 -9.65 -3.15
N GLU A 76 4.55 -10.80 -3.81
CA GLU A 76 4.74 -10.98 -5.24
C GLU A 76 3.57 -10.41 -6.07
N PHE A 77 2.38 -10.31 -5.48
CA PHE A 77 1.18 -9.75 -6.11
C PHE A 77 0.87 -8.32 -5.67
N GLN A 78 1.61 -7.80 -4.69
CA GLN A 78 1.50 -6.40 -4.30
C GLN A 78 2.22 -5.52 -5.31
N VAL A 79 1.52 -4.49 -5.79
CA VAL A 79 2.14 -3.47 -6.65
C VAL A 79 3.13 -2.67 -5.81
N HIS A 80 4.38 -2.61 -6.26
CA HIS A 80 5.37 -1.73 -5.67
C HIS A 80 5.34 -0.38 -6.37
N ASP A 81 4.90 0.62 -5.61
CA ASP A 81 5.07 2.02 -5.98
C ASP A 81 6.46 2.48 -5.53
N PRO A 82 7.35 2.91 -6.45
CA PRO A 82 8.65 3.46 -6.08
C PRO A 82 8.56 4.83 -5.37
N ASP A 83 7.38 5.45 -5.26
CA ASP A 83 7.19 6.77 -4.66
C ASP A 83 8.19 7.82 -5.21
N ALA A 84 8.45 7.76 -6.52
CA ALA A 84 9.49 8.54 -7.17
C ALA A 84 9.18 10.05 -7.14
N LYS A 85 10.13 10.86 -6.68
CA LYS A 85 9.99 12.32 -6.52
C LYS A 85 11.22 13.05 -7.05
N TRP A 86 10.98 14.11 -7.82
CA TRP A 86 12.03 15.04 -8.22
C TRP A 86 12.46 15.93 -7.06
N ILE A 87 13.76 16.21 -6.96
CA ILE A 87 14.29 17.24 -6.06
C ILE A 87 14.71 18.48 -6.85
N ASN A 88 15.34 18.24 -8.00
CA ASN A 88 15.78 19.25 -8.94
C ASN A 88 15.63 18.69 -10.37
N ASP A 89 16.08 19.44 -11.37
CA ASP A 89 15.90 19.08 -12.78
C ASP A 89 16.68 17.81 -13.20
N GLU A 90 17.60 17.32 -12.37
CA GLU A 90 18.51 16.22 -12.71
C GLU A 90 18.36 15.01 -11.80
N GLU A 91 17.95 15.21 -10.54
CA GLU A 91 17.96 14.19 -9.49
C GLU A 91 16.55 13.77 -9.06
N ILE A 92 16.36 12.45 -8.99
CA ILE A 92 15.14 11.78 -8.54
C ILE A 92 15.45 10.97 -7.29
N ILE A 93 14.58 11.06 -6.29
CA ILE A 93 14.52 10.09 -5.19
C ILE A 93 13.49 9.04 -5.50
N PHE A 94 13.81 7.78 -5.22
CA PHE A 94 12.84 6.69 -5.27
C PHE A 94 13.16 5.62 -4.23
N ARG A 95 12.16 4.80 -3.92
CA ARG A 95 12.27 3.65 -3.02
C ARG A 95 12.33 2.35 -3.83
N SER A 96 13.34 1.54 -3.56
CA SER A 96 13.50 0.23 -4.20
C SER A 96 12.50 -0.78 -3.65
N TRP A 97 12.35 -1.91 -4.37
CA TRP A 97 11.54 -3.04 -3.91
C TRP A 97 11.98 -3.55 -2.54
N ASP A 98 13.28 -3.49 -2.24
CA ASP A 98 13.86 -3.89 -0.95
C ASP A 98 13.62 -2.89 0.18
N GLY A 99 13.06 -1.72 -0.15
CA GLY A 99 12.70 -0.65 0.78
C GLY A 99 13.79 0.39 1.01
N ASP A 100 14.94 0.25 0.36
CA ASP A 100 16.03 1.23 0.39
C ASP A 100 15.65 2.49 -0.42
N VAL A 101 16.13 3.65 0.03
CA VAL A 101 15.90 4.94 -0.65
C VAL A 101 17.16 5.34 -1.39
N PHE A 102 17.00 5.59 -2.69
CA PHE A 102 18.07 5.98 -3.60
C PHE A 102 17.85 7.38 -4.15
N LYS A 103 18.95 8.03 -4.52
CA LYS A 103 19.01 9.23 -5.35
C LYS A 103 19.63 8.84 -6.69
N ALA A 104 18.95 9.06 -7.80
CA ALA A 104 19.50 8.85 -9.13
C ALA A 104 19.65 10.18 -9.87
N ASN A 105 20.82 10.40 -10.48
CA ASN A 105 21.05 11.49 -11.42
C ASN A 105 20.74 11.00 -12.84
N THR A 106 19.82 11.69 -13.51
CA THR A 106 19.32 11.33 -14.84
C THR A 106 20.27 11.68 -15.98
N GLN A 107 21.28 12.54 -15.75
CA GLN A 107 22.29 12.89 -16.75
C GLN A 107 23.50 11.95 -16.68
N SER A 108 24.04 11.69 -15.48
CA SER A 108 25.21 10.83 -15.30
C SER A 108 24.86 9.34 -15.21
N ASN A 109 23.59 9.00 -14.99
CA ASN A 109 23.12 7.65 -14.64
C ASN A 109 23.76 7.08 -13.36
N GLU A 110 24.30 7.94 -12.49
CA GLU A 110 24.80 7.53 -11.18
C GLU A 110 23.63 7.39 -10.20
N THR A 111 23.71 6.40 -9.32
CA THR A 111 22.69 6.14 -8.30
C THR A 111 23.36 5.98 -6.94
N ASP A 112 23.00 6.86 -6.01
CA ASP A 112 23.51 6.91 -4.66
C ASP A 112 22.49 6.36 -3.66
N LEU A 113 22.94 5.56 -2.71
CA LEU A 113 22.11 5.11 -1.60
C LEU A 113 21.99 6.22 -0.55
N LEU A 114 20.78 6.73 -0.32
CA LEU A 114 20.51 7.72 0.73
C LEU A 114 20.21 7.06 2.07
N LEU A 115 19.28 6.11 2.09
CA LEU A 115 18.81 5.52 3.34
C LEU A 115 18.50 4.03 3.18
N LYS A 116 19.01 3.21 4.09
CA LYS A 116 18.74 1.76 4.12
C LYS A 116 17.40 1.46 4.75
N ASN A 117 16.73 0.41 4.27
CA ASN A 117 15.51 -0.15 4.85
C ASN A 117 15.71 -0.56 6.32
N THR A 118 16.93 -0.94 6.72
CA THR A 118 17.26 -1.22 8.11
C THR A 118 16.99 -0.03 9.03
N THR A 119 17.21 1.20 8.56
CA THR A 119 16.94 2.41 9.35
C THR A 119 15.44 2.59 9.59
N PHE A 120 14.60 2.31 8.59
CA PHE A 120 13.15 2.29 8.74
C PHE A 120 12.71 1.26 9.77
N ALA A 121 13.29 0.06 9.74
CA ALA A 121 12.99 -0.99 10.72
C ALA A 121 13.44 -0.59 12.14
N THR A 122 14.63 0.01 12.30
CA THR A 122 15.15 0.48 13.60
C THR A 122 14.22 1.49 14.25
N PHE A 123 13.73 2.47 13.49
CA PHE A 123 12.85 3.52 14.00
C PHE A 123 11.35 3.22 13.81
N LYS A 124 11.00 2.04 13.30
CA LYS A 124 9.62 1.66 12.93
C LYS A 124 8.93 2.72 12.06
N ALA A 125 9.70 3.39 11.21
CA ALA A 125 9.21 4.44 10.33
C ALA A 125 8.49 3.83 9.14
N SER A 126 7.33 4.40 8.80
CA SER A 126 6.49 3.97 7.66
C SER A 126 6.31 5.07 6.62
N LYS A 127 6.59 6.33 6.98
CA LYS A 127 6.58 7.49 6.07
C LYS A 127 7.96 8.13 6.04
N PHE A 128 8.32 8.72 4.91
CA PHE A 128 9.53 9.54 4.81
C PHE A 128 9.39 10.69 3.83
N ALA A 129 10.23 11.70 4.01
CA ALA A 129 10.50 12.75 3.04
C ALA A 129 11.95 13.21 3.18
N VAL A 130 12.64 13.47 2.07
CA VAL A 130 14.03 13.97 2.07
C VAL A 130 14.02 15.49 1.94
N SER A 131 14.92 16.18 2.64
CA SER A 131 15.02 17.63 2.57
C SER A 131 15.50 18.10 1.18
N PRO A 132 15.10 19.31 0.74
CA PRO A 132 15.55 19.88 -0.54
C PRO A 132 17.07 19.92 -0.71
N ASP A 133 17.81 20.13 0.38
CA ASP A 133 19.28 20.16 0.39
C ASP A 133 19.97 18.79 0.51
N LEU A 134 19.20 17.69 0.51
CA LEU A 134 19.69 16.31 0.60
C LEU A 134 20.49 15.96 1.86
N ASN A 135 20.40 16.77 2.92
CA ASN A 135 21.15 16.54 4.15
C ASN A 135 20.34 15.78 5.21
N PHE A 136 19.01 15.78 5.13
CA PHE A 136 18.13 15.23 6.15
C PHE A 136 16.99 14.38 5.57
N VAL A 137 16.51 13.44 6.38
CA VAL A 137 15.30 12.67 6.11
C VAL A 137 14.34 12.84 7.29
N LEU A 138 13.13 13.29 6.99
CA LEU A 138 12.01 13.29 7.93
C LEU A 138 11.38 11.90 7.92
N LEU A 139 11.30 11.25 9.07
CA LEU A 139 10.75 9.90 9.25
C LEU A 139 9.49 9.96 10.12
N GLY A 140 8.38 9.43 9.62
CA GLY A 140 7.12 9.33 10.36
C GLY A 140 6.90 7.91 10.90
N TYR A 141 6.65 7.78 12.19
CA TYR A 141 6.36 6.52 12.90
C TYR A 141 5.11 6.65 13.79
N ASP A 142 4.63 5.52 14.31
CA ASP A 142 3.33 5.43 15.04
C ASP A 142 2.16 6.06 14.25
N VAL A 143 2.11 5.77 12.95
CA VAL A 143 1.13 6.35 12.03
C VAL A 143 -0.28 5.86 12.35
N LYS A 144 -1.19 6.79 12.62
CA LYS A 144 -2.61 6.54 12.89
C LYS A 144 -3.44 7.29 11.87
N GLN A 145 -4.11 6.54 11.00
CA GLN A 145 -5.00 7.10 9.99
C GLN A 145 -6.16 7.88 10.65
N VAL A 146 -6.50 9.05 10.10
CA VAL A 146 -7.64 9.87 10.56
C VAL A 146 -8.79 9.77 9.55
N TYR A 147 -8.61 10.32 8.34
CA TYR A 147 -9.56 10.22 7.24
C TYR A 147 -8.92 9.49 6.04
N ARG A 148 -9.15 9.88 4.77
CA ARG A 148 -8.57 9.19 3.61
C ARG A 148 -7.09 9.49 3.39
N TYR A 149 -6.68 10.74 3.56
CA TYR A 149 -5.33 11.22 3.32
C TYR A 149 -4.61 11.62 4.61
N SER A 150 -5.35 12.10 5.60
CA SER A 150 -4.82 12.56 6.88
C SER A 150 -4.43 11.42 7.81
N PHE A 151 -3.35 11.64 8.53
CA PHE A 151 -2.84 10.73 9.54
C PHE A 151 -2.11 11.50 10.62
N LEU A 152 -2.15 10.99 11.84
CA LEU A 152 -1.32 11.43 12.94
C LEU A 152 -0.03 10.60 12.96
N ALA A 153 1.10 11.21 13.28
CA ALA A 153 2.36 10.49 13.44
C ALA A 153 3.31 11.23 14.37
N SER A 154 4.23 10.50 14.98
CA SER A 154 5.42 11.08 15.60
C SER A 154 6.54 11.13 14.55
N TYR A 155 7.41 12.14 14.66
CA TYR A 155 8.38 12.45 13.61
C TYR A 155 9.81 12.53 14.15
N LEU A 156 10.74 11.98 13.38
CA LEU A 156 12.18 12.04 13.60
C LEU A 156 12.84 12.73 12.41
N ILE A 157 13.86 13.54 12.68
CA ILE A 157 14.76 14.10 11.67
C ILE A 157 16.07 13.33 11.74
N TYR A 158 16.38 12.61 10.66
CA TYR A 158 17.60 11.82 10.50
C TYR A 158 18.63 12.60 9.68
N ASN A 159 19.83 12.81 10.21
CA ASN A 159 20.93 13.43 9.49
C ASN A 159 21.65 12.38 8.62
N LEU A 160 21.70 12.60 7.30
CA LEU A 160 22.29 11.64 6.35
C LEU A 160 23.81 11.51 6.49
N HIS A 161 24.49 12.55 6.98
CA HIS A 161 25.95 12.59 7.13
C HIS A 161 26.40 12.04 8.48
N THR A 162 25.84 12.57 9.58
CA THR A 162 26.26 12.21 10.94
C THR A 162 25.54 10.98 11.48
N ARG A 163 24.41 10.59 10.87
CA ARG A 163 23.49 9.53 11.32
C ARG A 163 22.85 9.81 12.67
N GLU A 164 22.93 11.05 13.15
CA GLU A 164 22.25 11.51 14.34
C GLU A 164 20.76 11.65 14.06
N VAL A 165 19.96 11.48 15.12
CA VAL A 165 18.51 11.55 15.06
C VAL A 165 18.00 12.52 16.12
N GLN A 166 17.10 13.39 15.71
CA GLN A 166 16.43 14.35 16.57
C GLN A 166 14.92 14.18 16.45
N GLU A 167 14.21 14.25 17.56
CA GLU A 167 12.74 14.29 17.54
C GLU A 167 12.24 15.66 17.07
N LEU A 168 11.24 15.64 16.19
CA LEU A 168 10.51 16.84 15.81
C LEU A 168 9.35 17.05 16.78
N ASN A 169 9.55 17.96 17.74
CA ASN A 169 8.55 18.30 18.73
C ASN A 169 8.22 19.81 18.72
N PRO A 170 6.97 20.20 19.04
CA PRO A 170 6.63 21.56 19.37
C PRO A 170 7.46 22.07 20.56
N PRO A 171 7.69 23.40 20.65
CA PRO A 171 8.33 23.98 21.82
C PRO A 171 7.60 23.55 23.11
N GLU A 172 8.36 23.19 24.13
CA GLU A 172 7.86 22.78 25.47
C GLU A 172 7.06 21.47 25.51
N VAL A 173 6.97 20.73 24.40
CA VAL A 173 6.30 19.42 24.32
C VAL A 173 7.34 18.34 24.05
N SER A 174 7.20 17.19 24.70
CA SER A 174 8.00 15.97 24.42
C SER A 174 7.10 14.86 23.92
N ASP A 175 7.65 13.90 23.17
CA ASP A 175 6.92 12.73 22.64
C ASP A 175 5.64 13.11 21.89
N SER A 176 5.73 14.15 21.06
CA SER A 176 4.56 14.72 20.42
C SER A 176 4.02 13.86 19.28
N VAL A 177 2.71 14.01 19.04
CA VAL A 177 2.03 13.44 17.88
C VAL A 177 1.55 14.61 17.02
N LEU A 178 2.05 14.68 15.78
CA LEU A 178 1.77 15.77 14.86
C LEU A 178 0.71 15.36 13.84
N GLN A 179 -0.07 16.34 13.41
CA GLN A 179 -1.14 16.15 12.42
C GLN A 179 -0.60 16.19 11.00
N PHE A 180 0.55 16.85 10.80
CA PHE A 180 1.24 16.95 9.53
C PHE A 180 2.69 17.35 9.78
N ALA A 181 3.61 16.88 8.95
CA ALA A 181 4.95 17.46 8.84
C ALA A 181 5.48 17.26 7.42
N SER A 182 6.15 18.27 6.88
CA SER A 182 6.81 18.19 5.58
C SER A 182 7.92 19.23 5.46
N TRP A 183 8.88 18.93 4.60
CA TRP A 183 9.88 19.91 4.19
C TRP A 183 9.23 21.02 3.36
N GLY A 184 9.83 22.20 3.40
CA GLY A 184 9.53 23.27 2.47
C GLY A 184 10.27 23.09 1.15
N VAL A 185 10.33 24.17 0.38
CA VAL A 185 10.93 24.16 -0.96
C VAL A 185 12.42 24.52 -0.98
N ARG A 186 12.93 25.15 0.10
CA ARG A 186 14.30 25.67 0.16
C ARG A 186 15.06 25.12 1.36
N ASP A 187 16.31 24.71 1.11
CA ASP A 187 17.27 24.24 2.11
C ASP A 187 16.70 23.16 3.05
N GLN A 188 16.59 23.48 4.35
CA GLN A 188 16.16 22.60 5.43
C GLN A 188 14.88 23.11 6.11
N GLN A 189 14.22 24.08 5.48
CA GLN A 189 13.03 24.67 6.07
C GLN A 189 11.92 23.63 6.14
N LEU A 190 11.10 23.65 7.19
CA LEU A 190 10.03 22.68 7.36
C LEU A 190 8.83 23.30 8.06
N VAL A 191 7.66 22.72 7.81
CA VAL A 191 6.43 23.02 8.55
C VAL A 191 5.87 21.77 9.17
N TYR A 192 5.24 21.94 10.32
CA TYR A 192 4.42 20.91 10.92
C TYR A 192 3.19 21.50 11.58
N VAL A 193 2.16 20.68 11.76
CA VAL A 193 0.90 21.10 12.36
C VAL A 193 0.66 20.33 13.65
N PHE A 194 0.41 21.10 14.71
CA PHE A 194 0.13 20.61 16.05
C PHE A 194 -1.01 21.42 16.66
N GLU A 195 -2.00 20.74 17.25
CA GLU A 195 -3.21 21.35 17.80
C GLU A 195 -3.88 22.34 16.83
N ASN A 196 -3.97 21.95 15.56
CA ASN A 196 -4.49 22.75 14.45
C ASN A 196 -3.77 24.09 14.23
N ASN A 197 -2.53 24.22 14.71
CA ASN A 197 -1.70 25.39 14.49
C ASN A 197 -0.47 25.05 13.64
N ILE A 198 -0.11 25.96 12.73
CA ILE A 198 1.06 25.79 11.87
C ILE A 198 2.30 26.27 12.64
N TYR A 199 3.31 25.42 12.67
CA TYR A 199 4.64 25.71 13.16
C TYR A 199 5.64 25.63 12.00
N TYR A 200 6.66 26.46 12.07
CA TYR A 200 7.69 26.59 11.05
C TYR A 200 9.08 26.56 11.69
N GLN A 201 10.02 25.84 11.07
CA GLN A 201 11.44 25.95 11.37
C GLN A 201 12.19 26.36 10.11
N THR A 202 13.06 27.36 10.22
CA THR A 202 13.94 27.80 9.14
C THR A 202 14.97 26.73 8.76
N ASP A 203 15.45 25.99 9.76
CA ASP A 203 16.37 24.87 9.62
C ASP A 203 16.19 23.91 10.82
N VAL A 204 16.80 22.72 10.75
CA VAL A 204 16.65 21.65 11.76
C VAL A 204 17.10 22.07 13.17
N LYS A 205 18.06 22.99 13.29
CA LYS A 205 18.62 23.45 14.57
C LYS A 205 17.87 24.63 15.15
N SER A 206 17.15 25.38 14.31
CA SER A 206 16.36 26.53 14.71
C SER A 206 15.14 26.12 15.56
N SER A 207 14.80 26.92 16.56
CA SER A 207 13.57 26.75 17.33
C SER A 207 12.34 26.99 16.45
N SER A 208 11.28 26.22 16.69
CA SER A 208 10.04 26.35 15.92
C SER A 208 9.29 27.64 16.24
N TRP A 209 8.79 28.31 15.21
CA TRP A 209 7.95 29.49 15.28
C TRP A 209 6.50 29.12 15.05
N ARG A 210 5.62 29.49 15.98
CA ARG A 210 4.18 29.27 15.82
C ARG A 210 3.59 30.36 14.93
N LEU A 211 3.20 30.01 13.71
CA LEU A 211 2.65 30.95 12.71
C LEU A 211 1.17 31.29 12.97
N THR A 212 0.42 30.37 13.57
CA THR A 212 -1.01 30.57 13.87
C THR A 212 -1.33 30.28 15.34
N SER A 213 -2.32 30.96 15.90
CA SER A 213 -2.78 30.74 17.28
C SER A 213 -4.29 30.48 17.39
N SER A 214 -4.99 30.49 16.25
CA SER A 214 -6.44 30.32 16.17
C SER A 214 -6.89 28.86 16.17
N GLY A 215 -5.95 27.92 16.07
CA GLY A 215 -6.26 26.49 16.01
C GLY A 215 -7.03 26.04 17.24
N GLN A 216 -8.09 25.27 16.99
CA GLN A 216 -8.91 24.64 18.02
C GLN A 216 -9.25 23.23 17.55
N GLU A 217 -8.89 22.23 18.36
CA GLU A 217 -9.04 20.82 18.00
C GLU A 217 -10.48 20.49 17.59
N GLY A 218 -10.63 19.91 16.40
CA GLY A 218 -11.93 19.52 15.84
C GLY A 218 -12.86 20.68 15.46
N VAL A 219 -12.40 21.94 15.47
CA VAL A 219 -13.25 23.12 15.21
C VAL A 219 -12.60 24.13 14.28
N VAL A 220 -11.36 24.54 14.53
CA VAL A 220 -10.64 25.51 13.69
C VAL A 220 -9.34 24.90 13.25
N PHE A 221 -9.14 24.81 11.93
CA PHE A 221 -7.99 24.16 11.30
C PHE A 221 -7.16 25.20 10.54
N ASN A 222 -5.84 25.16 10.70
CA ASN A 222 -4.92 26.03 9.96
C ASN A 222 -3.96 25.16 9.14
N GLY A 223 -3.97 25.33 7.81
CA GLY A 223 -3.05 24.66 6.90
C GLY A 223 -3.30 23.16 6.68
N ILE A 224 -4.24 22.56 7.39
CA ILE A 224 -4.75 21.22 7.14
C ILE A 224 -6.26 21.28 6.89
N ALA A 225 -6.77 20.33 6.12
CA ALA A 225 -8.18 20.24 5.79
C ALA A 225 -9.01 19.70 6.98
N ASP A 226 -10.26 20.16 7.10
CA ASP A 226 -11.29 19.45 7.85
C ASP A 226 -11.81 18.26 7.04
N TRP A 227 -12.79 17.51 7.57
CA TRP A 227 -13.35 16.35 6.87
C TRP A 227 -13.93 16.71 5.49
N LEU A 228 -14.72 17.80 5.40
CA LEU A 228 -15.36 18.17 4.13
C LEU A 228 -14.30 18.57 3.10
N TYR A 229 -13.34 19.41 3.50
CA TYR A 229 -12.29 19.82 2.56
C TYR A 229 -11.40 18.66 2.14
N GLU A 230 -11.09 17.74 3.03
CA GLU A 230 -10.23 16.61 2.71
C GLU A 230 -10.90 15.64 1.73
N GLU A 231 -12.16 15.27 1.98
CA GLU A 231 -12.82 14.20 1.22
C GLU A 231 -13.46 14.71 -0.07
N GLU A 232 -14.06 15.91 -0.06
CA GLU A 232 -14.97 16.36 -1.11
C GLU A 232 -14.50 17.61 -1.87
N VAL A 233 -13.67 18.48 -1.28
CA VAL A 233 -13.28 19.77 -1.90
C VAL A 233 -11.87 19.75 -2.48
N LEU A 234 -10.87 19.38 -1.67
CA LEU A 234 -9.45 19.40 -2.05
C LEU A 234 -8.91 18.02 -2.43
N HIS A 235 -9.55 16.94 -1.95
CA HIS A 235 -9.04 15.58 -2.09
C HIS A 235 -7.60 15.42 -1.58
N SER A 236 -7.29 16.12 -0.48
CA SER A 236 -5.97 16.14 0.16
C SER A 236 -6.10 16.67 1.59
N GLN A 237 -5.27 16.18 2.50
CA GLN A 237 -5.15 16.74 3.86
C GLN A 237 -4.44 18.10 3.87
N VAL A 238 -3.65 18.40 2.83
CA VAL A 238 -2.80 19.59 2.77
C VAL A 238 -3.63 20.79 2.32
N ALA A 239 -3.74 21.79 3.19
CA ALA A 239 -4.41 23.07 2.91
C ALA A 239 -3.44 24.25 3.08
N HIS A 240 -2.16 24.03 2.80
CA HIS A 240 -1.11 25.05 2.75
C HIS A 240 -0.19 24.84 1.54
N TRP A 241 0.38 25.93 1.05
CA TRP A 241 1.19 25.96 -0.16
C TRP A 241 2.36 26.92 0.00
N TRP A 242 3.56 26.44 -0.29
CA TRP A 242 4.79 27.22 -0.28
C TRP A 242 4.91 28.09 -1.52
N SER A 243 5.36 29.34 -1.36
CA SER A 243 5.79 30.13 -2.52
C SER A 243 7.00 29.46 -3.18
N PRO A 244 7.22 29.65 -4.50
CA PRO A 244 8.30 28.98 -5.22
C PRO A 244 9.71 29.27 -4.66
N ASP A 245 9.89 30.44 -4.07
CA ASP A 245 11.15 30.87 -3.42
C ASP A 245 11.25 30.47 -1.93
N GLY A 246 10.19 29.87 -1.38
CA GLY A 246 10.09 29.47 0.02
C GLY A 246 9.95 30.61 1.03
N SER A 247 9.76 31.86 0.58
CA SER A 247 9.69 33.03 1.46
C SER A 247 8.31 33.27 2.08
N ARG A 248 7.26 32.61 1.57
CA ARG A 248 5.87 32.79 2.00
C ARG A 248 5.16 31.44 2.07
N LEU A 249 4.16 31.39 2.94
CA LEU A 249 3.25 30.26 3.06
C LEU A 249 1.81 30.75 2.91
N ALA A 250 1.10 30.25 1.91
CA ALA A 250 -0.34 30.42 1.80
C ALA A 250 -1.01 29.28 2.58
N TYR A 251 -2.08 29.53 3.32
CA TYR A 251 -2.81 28.49 4.04
C TYR A 251 -4.29 28.82 4.17
N LEU A 252 -5.12 27.77 4.20
CA LEU A 252 -6.52 27.91 4.57
C LEU A 252 -6.67 27.89 6.09
N ASN A 253 -7.52 28.78 6.58
CA ASN A 253 -8.15 28.68 7.88
C ASN A 253 -9.58 28.20 7.66
N LEU A 254 -9.90 27.02 8.19
CA LEU A 254 -11.22 26.41 8.12
C LEU A 254 -11.85 26.47 9.49
N ASN A 255 -13.11 26.89 9.57
CA ASN A 255 -13.81 27.06 10.83
C ASN A 255 -15.18 26.37 10.79
N ASP A 256 -15.27 25.30 11.58
CA ASP A 256 -16.39 24.40 11.77
C ASP A 256 -17.26 24.74 12.99
N THR A 257 -17.06 25.90 13.63
CA THR A 257 -17.80 26.27 14.86
C THR A 257 -19.32 26.13 14.74
N LEU A 258 -19.87 26.38 13.55
CA LEU A 258 -21.31 26.29 13.27
C LEU A 258 -21.73 25.01 12.54
N VAL A 259 -20.77 24.14 12.21
CA VAL A 259 -21.03 22.90 11.47
C VAL A 259 -21.56 21.84 12.44
N PRO A 260 -22.69 21.17 12.13
CA PRO A 260 -23.21 20.11 12.97
C PRO A 260 -22.24 18.93 13.09
N ASN A 261 -22.13 18.37 14.30
CA ASN A 261 -21.32 17.18 14.54
C ASN A 261 -22.07 15.89 14.22
N MET A 262 -21.36 14.91 13.66
CA MET A 262 -21.77 13.52 13.55
C MET A 262 -21.08 12.66 14.61
N LEU A 263 -21.82 11.72 15.21
CA LEU A 263 -21.27 10.74 16.15
C LEU A 263 -20.90 9.45 15.43
N LEU A 264 -19.63 9.06 15.53
CA LEU A 264 -19.15 7.72 15.19
C LEU A 264 -19.11 6.86 16.46
N PRO A 265 -20.04 5.91 16.64
CA PRO A 265 -20.03 5.04 17.80
C PRO A 265 -18.83 4.08 17.75
N ARG A 266 -18.20 3.86 18.90
CA ARG A 266 -17.13 2.87 19.08
C ARG A 266 -17.60 1.83 20.09
N PHE A 267 -17.47 0.56 19.74
CA PHE A 267 -17.90 -0.57 20.59
C PHE A 267 -16.72 -1.42 21.10
N THR A 268 -15.49 -1.06 20.71
CA THR A 268 -14.24 -1.75 21.07
C THR A 268 -13.30 -0.79 21.80
N GLY A 269 -12.27 -1.32 22.45
CA GLY A 269 -11.25 -0.53 23.16
C GLY A 269 -11.36 -0.65 24.67
N THR A 270 -11.55 0.48 25.36
CA THR A 270 -11.61 0.54 26.84
C THR A 270 -12.91 -0.05 27.39
N LEU A 271 -12.97 -0.30 28.71
CA LEU A 271 -14.15 -0.83 29.41
C LEU A 271 -15.42 -0.01 29.16
N TYR A 272 -15.27 1.31 29.04
CA TYR A 272 -16.33 2.25 28.64
C TYR A 272 -15.92 2.93 27.34
N PRO A 273 -16.24 2.31 26.18
CA PRO A 273 -15.93 2.88 24.88
C PRO A 273 -16.58 4.26 24.73
N ARG A 274 -15.83 5.20 24.14
CA ARG A 274 -16.35 6.51 23.75
C ARG A 274 -16.33 6.62 22.24
N GLY A 275 -17.46 7.06 21.68
CA GLY A 275 -17.53 7.44 20.28
C GLY A 275 -16.74 8.72 20.01
N GLN A 276 -16.56 9.03 18.73
CA GLN A 276 -15.90 10.23 18.26
C GLN A 276 -16.94 11.15 17.62
N LEU A 277 -16.93 12.43 18.01
CA LEU A 277 -17.68 13.48 17.33
C LEU A 277 -16.77 14.18 16.34
N TYR A 278 -17.29 14.51 15.16
CA TYR A 278 -16.57 15.32 14.19
C TYR A 278 -17.55 16.17 13.36
N PRO A 279 -17.13 17.37 12.92
CA PRO A 279 -17.96 18.21 12.04
C PRO A 279 -18.26 17.49 10.73
N TYR A 280 -19.54 17.40 10.37
CA TYR A 280 -19.99 16.74 9.15
C TYR A 280 -21.26 17.44 8.61
N PRO A 281 -21.14 18.32 7.61
CA PRO A 281 -22.28 19.00 7.03
C PRO A 281 -23.05 18.06 6.10
N LYS A 282 -24.25 17.65 6.53
CA LYS A 282 -25.20 16.96 5.63
C LYS A 282 -25.81 17.94 4.63
N VAL A 283 -26.45 17.38 3.60
CA VAL A 283 -27.20 18.14 2.59
C VAL A 283 -28.08 19.21 3.25
N GLY A 284 -27.90 20.46 2.83
CA GLY A 284 -28.66 21.62 3.32
C GLY A 284 -28.28 22.11 4.73
N GLN A 285 -27.21 21.58 5.33
CA GLN A 285 -26.67 22.09 6.59
C GLN A 285 -25.57 23.14 6.36
N VAL A 286 -25.22 23.84 7.43
CA VAL A 286 -24.16 24.86 7.44
C VAL A 286 -22.81 24.20 7.12
N ASN A 287 -22.08 24.79 6.18
CA ASN A 287 -20.73 24.37 5.79
C ASN A 287 -19.64 25.07 6.61
N PRO A 288 -18.40 24.53 6.64
CA PRO A 288 -17.24 25.24 7.15
C PRO A 288 -17.10 26.61 6.49
N THR A 289 -16.81 27.62 7.30
CA THR A 289 -16.35 28.90 6.77
C THR A 289 -14.86 28.80 6.46
N VAL A 290 -14.44 29.35 5.32
CA VAL A 290 -13.05 29.29 4.86
C VAL A 290 -12.47 30.69 4.67
N LYS A 291 -11.20 30.85 5.03
CA LYS A 291 -10.41 32.03 4.72
C LYS A 291 -9.04 31.63 4.19
N LEU A 292 -8.50 32.40 3.25
CA LEU A 292 -7.15 32.21 2.73
C LEU A 292 -6.23 33.28 3.30
N TYR A 293 -5.12 32.85 3.90
CA TYR A 293 -4.10 33.74 4.43
C TYR A 293 -2.76 33.48 3.75
N VAL A 294 -1.91 34.50 3.69
CA VAL A 294 -0.51 34.41 3.29
C VAL A 294 0.34 35.00 4.40
N VAL A 295 1.32 34.25 4.88
CA VAL A 295 2.29 34.68 5.90
C VAL A 295 3.70 34.74 5.32
N THR A 296 4.46 35.78 5.68
CA THR A 296 5.90 35.89 5.35
C THR A 296 6.75 35.10 6.33
N LEU A 297 7.79 34.42 5.82
CA LEU A 297 8.68 33.55 6.61
C LEU A 297 10.06 34.20 6.84
N ASP A 298 10.08 35.53 6.94
CA ASP A 298 11.26 36.37 7.12
C ASP A 298 11.53 36.73 8.60
N GLY A 299 10.81 36.11 9.53
CA GLY A 299 10.86 36.39 10.98
C GLY A 299 9.87 37.46 11.44
N GLY A 300 9.29 38.25 10.53
CA GLY A 300 8.23 39.20 10.84
C GLY A 300 6.85 38.55 10.97
N SER A 301 6.64 37.40 10.31
CA SER A 301 5.37 36.64 10.31
C SER A 301 4.15 37.50 9.94
N GLN A 302 4.33 38.47 9.02
CA GLN A 302 3.25 39.33 8.60
C GLN A 302 2.22 38.49 7.85
N THR A 303 1.00 38.44 8.38
CA THR A 303 -0.10 37.66 7.81
C THR A 303 -1.10 38.57 7.13
N THR A 304 -1.47 38.24 5.89
CA THR A 304 -2.45 38.97 5.08
C THR A 304 -3.60 38.04 4.69
N GLU A 305 -4.84 38.46 4.90
CA GLU A 305 -6.04 37.76 4.40
C GLU A 305 -6.26 38.10 2.92
N LEU A 306 -6.35 37.08 2.06
CA LEU A 306 -6.76 37.23 0.68
C LEU A 306 -8.28 37.13 0.61
N ARG A 307 -8.93 38.28 0.38
CA ARG A 307 -10.39 38.36 0.34
C ARG A 307 -10.95 37.71 -0.93
N PRO A 308 -12.12 37.07 -0.85
CA PRO A 308 -12.80 36.56 -2.03
C PRO A 308 -13.25 37.70 -2.96
N PRO A 309 -13.56 37.42 -4.24
CA PRO A 309 -14.19 38.38 -5.13
C PRO A 309 -15.51 38.91 -4.54
N ASN A 310 -15.83 40.18 -4.80
CA ASN A 310 -17.02 40.85 -4.25
C ASN A 310 -18.34 40.09 -4.51
N SER A 311 -18.42 39.30 -5.59
CA SER A 311 -19.58 38.47 -5.92
C SER A 311 -19.86 37.36 -4.89
N PHE A 312 -18.84 36.93 -4.13
CA PHE A 312 -18.93 35.87 -3.13
C PHE A 312 -18.98 36.37 -1.68
N GLU A 313 -18.82 37.68 -1.44
CA GLU A 313 -18.68 38.23 -0.07
C GLU A 313 -19.90 37.94 0.83
N LYS A 314 -21.08 37.73 0.25
CA LYS A 314 -22.34 37.46 0.96
C LYS A 314 -22.95 36.10 0.61
N SER A 315 -22.16 35.19 0.07
CA SER A 315 -22.61 33.86 -0.34
C SER A 315 -21.74 32.80 0.30
N ASP A 316 -22.27 31.60 0.43
CA ASP A 316 -21.46 30.44 0.78
C ASP A 316 -20.55 30.09 -0.41
N TYR A 317 -19.28 29.82 -0.13
CA TYR A 317 -18.30 29.46 -1.15
C TYR A 317 -17.29 28.46 -0.60
N TYR A 318 -16.61 27.78 -1.54
CA TYR A 318 -15.48 26.92 -1.26
C TYR A 318 -14.23 27.44 -1.97
N ILE A 319 -13.06 27.15 -1.41
CA ILE A 319 -11.79 27.32 -2.11
C ILE A 319 -11.31 25.94 -2.55
N THR A 320 -11.49 25.64 -3.84
CA THR A 320 -11.21 24.30 -4.40
C THR A 320 -9.76 24.12 -4.86
N MET A 321 -9.04 25.22 -5.11
CA MET A 321 -7.65 25.17 -5.55
C MET A 321 -6.94 26.47 -5.22
N VAL A 322 -5.70 26.36 -4.75
CA VAL A 322 -4.76 27.47 -4.58
C VAL A 322 -3.42 27.01 -5.15
N LYS A 323 -2.79 27.89 -5.92
CA LYS A 323 -1.46 27.67 -6.47
C LYS A 323 -0.75 29.02 -6.56
N TRP A 324 0.56 29.01 -6.34
CA TRP A 324 1.43 30.17 -6.52
C TRP A 324 1.73 30.48 -7.98
#